data_AF-A0A2C9KVM2-F1
#
_entry.id   AF-A0A2C9KVM2-F1
#
_cell.length_a   1.000
_cell.length_b   1.000
_cell.length_c   1.000
_cell.angle_alpha   90.00
_cell.angle_beta   90.00
_cell.angle_gamma   90.00
#
_symmetry.space_group_name_H-M   'P 1'
#
loop_
_entity.id
_entity.type
_entity.pdbx_description
1 polymer ?
#
loop_
_entity_poly.entity_id
_entity_poly.type
_entity_poly.pdbx_seq_one_letter_code
_entity_poly.pdbx_strand_id
1 'polypeptide(L)'
;MIVLGIETSCDETAAAVVTDSKKIISNIHGINYNDIDCVAVTAGPGLIGGLMVGLMVAKGIASASGKPIIGVNHLEGHALVVRLTNDIDFPYLLLLASGGHCQTLIVNGVGDYEKIGETIDDSAGEAFDKVAKMLGIGYPGGPVIEKLSQ
;
A
#
# COMPACT_ATOMS: atom_id res chain seq x y z
N MET A 1 -21.00 -2.07 1.68
CA MET A 1 -20.02 -1.87 2.77
C MET A 1 -19.15 -0.66 2.47
N ILE A 2 -18.83 0.15 3.48
CA ILE A 2 -17.93 1.31 3.43
C ILE A 2 -16.77 1.08 4.40
N VAL A 3 -15.54 1.16 3.90
CA VAL A 3 -14.30 0.91 4.65
C VAL A 3 -13.45 2.17 4.71
N LEU A 4 -12.97 2.54 5.89
CA LEU A 4 -11.90 3.53 6.05
C LEU A 4 -10.56 2.81 6.08
N GLY A 5 -9.73 3.00 5.04
CA GLY A 5 -8.36 2.52 4.96
C GLY A 5 -7.36 3.55 5.48
N ILE A 6 -6.34 3.11 6.22
CA ILE A 6 -5.23 3.93 6.76
C ILE A 6 -3.90 3.25 6.42
N GLU A 7 -2.98 3.98 5.80
CA GLU A 7 -1.64 3.52 5.45
C GLU A 7 -0.58 4.49 6.02
N THR A 8 0.37 3.93 6.78
CA THR A 8 1.43 4.65 7.49
C THR A 8 2.71 3.79 7.61
N SER A 9 2.92 2.82 6.72
CA SER A 9 4.02 1.87 6.81
C SER A 9 5.41 2.48 6.64
N CYS A 10 5.54 3.53 5.81
CA CYS A 10 6.82 4.12 5.41
C CYS A 10 6.85 5.64 5.69
N ASP A 11 7.21 6.45 4.69
CA ASP A 11 7.26 7.90 4.73
C ASP A 11 5.98 8.58 4.22
N GLU A 12 5.03 7.81 3.68
CA GLU A 12 3.70 8.28 3.35
C GLU A 12 2.71 8.12 4.51
N THR A 13 1.78 9.08 4.59
CA THR A 13 0.58 8.98 5.42
C THR A 13 -0.63 9.14 4.51
N ALA A 14 -1.44 8.10 4.41
CA ALA A 14 -2.61 8.09 3.53
C ALA A 14 -3.85 7.54 4.24
N ALA A 15 -5.01 8.07 3.85
CA ALA A 15 -6.30 7.54 4.25
C ALA A 15 -7.28 7.62 3.07
N ALA A 16 -8.14 6.62 2.94
CA ALA A 16 -9.15 6.55 1.90
C ALA A 16 -10.43 5.91 2.42
N VAL A 17 -11.58 6.35 1.90
CA VAL A 17 -12.86 5.66 2.13
C VAL A 17 -13.23 4.92 0.85
N VAL A 18 -13.50 3.62 0.94
CA VAL A 18 -13.74 2.75 -0.23
C VAL A 18 -15.00 1.92 -0.02
N THR A 19 -15.80 1.77 -1.07
CA THR A 19 -16.98 0.89 -1.08
C THR A 19 -16.65 -0.52 -1.57
N ASP A 20 -17.51 -1.48 -1.23
CA ASP A 20 -17.53 -2.82 -1.82
C ASP A 20 -17.63 -2.84 -3.36
N SER A 21 -18.26 -1.84 -3.95
CA SER A 21 -18.31 -1.61 -5.40
C SER A 21 -17.01 -1.02 -5.98
N LYS A 22 -15.88 -1.14 -5.27
CA LYS A 22 -14.54 -0.66 -5.67
C LYS A 22 -14.47 0.87 -5.90
N LYS A 23 -15.41 1.64 -5.34
CA LYS A 23 -15.45 3.10 -5.51
C LYS A 23 -14.71 3.79 -4.37
N ILE A 24 -13.78 4.68 -4.72
CA ILE A 24 -13.14 5.59 -3.76
C ILE A 24 -14.07 6.78 -3.52
N ILE A 25 -14.44 7.00 -2.27
CA ILE A 25 -15.18 8.18 -1.81
C ILE A 25 -14.16 9.16 -1.23
N SER A 26 -13.88 10.26 -1.95
CA SER A 26 -12.80 11.19 -1.63
C SER A 26 -12.98 11.94 -0.29
N ASN A 27 -11.87 12.51 0.16
CA ASN A 27 -11.55 13.22 1.41
C ASN A 27 -12.42 14.44 1.81
N ILE A 28 -13.52 14.76 1.11
CA ILE A 28 -14.34 15.97 1.36
C ILE A 28 -15.86 15.69 1.31
N HIS A 29 -16.30 14.47 0.98
CA HIS A 29 -17.73 14.17 1.00
C HIS A 29 -18.25 13.86 2.41
N GLY A 30 -19.47 14.34 2.71
CA GLY A 30 -20.14 14.31 4.02
C GLY A 30 -20.54 12.93 4.55
N ILE A 31 -19.55 12.04 4.63
CA ILE A 31 -19.68 10.74 5.28
C ILE A 31 -19.42 10.94 6.78
N ASN A 32 -20.31 10.45 7.62
CA ASN A 32 -20.13 10.44 9.06
C ASN A 32 -19.41 9.16 9.49
N TYR A 33 -18.75 9.19 10.65
CA TYR A 33 -18.13 8.00 11.23
C TYR A 33 -19.11 6.83 11.43
N ASN A 34 -20.41 7.11 11.56
CA ASN A 34 -21.46 6.09 11.68
C ASN A 34 -21.68 5.29 10.39
N ASP A 35 -21.40 5.90 9.23
CA ASP A 35 -21.60 5.30 7.92
C ASP A 35 -20.45 4.33 7.56
N ILE A 36 -19.33 4.38 8.28
CA ILE A 36 -18.21 3.45 8.12
C ILE A 36 -18.58 2.11 8.76
N ASP A 37 -18.38 1.01 8.04
CA ASP A 37 -18.63 -0.34 8.53
C ASP A 37 -17.41 -0.94 9.24
N CYS A 38 -16.20 -0.60 8.81
CA CYS A 38 -14.95 -1.03 9.44
C CYS A 38 -13.77 -0.09 9.15
N VAL A 39 -12.73 -0.20 9.98
CA VAL A 39 -11.44 0.49 9.77
C VAL A 39 -10.39 -0.53 9.37
N ALA A 40 -9.86 -0.40 8.15
CA ALA A 40 -8.72 -1.17 7.66
C ALA A 40 -7.44 -0.37 7.89
N VAL A 41 -6.39 -1.01 8.40
CA VAL A 41 -5.12 -0.36 8.70
C VAL A 41 -3.95 -1.27 8.37
N THR A 42 -2.89 -0.72 7.79
CA THR A 42 -1.68 -1.48 7.50
C THR A 42 -1.03 -1.97 8.79
N ALA A 43 -0.85 -3.28 8.89
CA ALA A 43 -0.27 -3.98 10.05
C ALA A 43 1.17 -4.44 9.81
N GLY A 44 1.67 -4.29 8.58
CA GLY A 44 3.06 -4.57 8.19
C GLY A 44 3.16 -5.24 6.82
N PRO A 45 4.37 -5.45 6.28
CA PRO A 45 5.65 -4.94 6.80
C PRO A 45 5.74 -3.41 6.71
N GLY A 46 6.70 -2.82 7.44
CA GLY A 46 6.91 -1.37 7.48
C GLY A 46 7.74 -0.92 8.69
N LEU A 47 8.02 0.38 8.76
CA LEU A 47 8.68 1.00 9.89
C LEU A 47 7.77 0.92 11.13
N ILE A 48 8.27 0.31 12.21
CA ILE A 48 7.47 0.06 13.42
C ILE A 48 6.83 1.33 13.99
N GLY A 49 7.52 2.47 13.93
CA GLY A 49 6.99 3.76 14.36
C GLY A 49 5.79 4.21 13.53
N GLY A 50 5.89 4.12 12.20
CA GLY A 50 4.80 4.46 11.28
C GLY A 50 3.61 3.52 11.45
N LEU A 51 3.84 2.22 11.50
CA LEU A 51 2.79 1.22 11.74
C LEU A 51 2.04 1.45 13.06
N MET A 52 2.75 1.82 14.12
CA MET A 52 2.13 2.14 15.41
C MET A 52 1.21 3.36 15.32
N VAL A 53 1.59 4.40 14.57
CA VAL A 53 0.75 5.60 14.39
C VAL A 53 -0.59 5.22 13.77
N GLY A 54 -0.58 4.55 12.61
CA GLY A 54 -1.80 4.12 11.93
C GLY A 54 -2.65 3.21 12.80
N LEU A 55 -2.04 2.20 13.44
CA LEU A 55 -2.75 1.25 14.29
C LEU A 55 -3.42 1.92 15.49
N MET A 56 -2.77 2.90 16.12
CA MET A 56 -3.35 3.61 17.26
C MET A 56 -4.51 4.51 16.83
N VAL A 57 -4.39 5.19 15.68
CA VAL A 57 -5.51 5.97 15.12
C VAL A 57 -6.69 5.06 14.81
N ALA A 58 -6.46 3.94 14.14
CA ALA A 58 -7.50 2.98 13.82
C ALA A 58 -8.20 2.50 15.09
N LYS A 59 -7.44 2.11 16.13
CA LYS A 59 -7.98 1.68 17.43
C LYS A 59 -8.80 2.76 18.11
N GLY A 60 -8.38 4.02 18.05
CA GLY A 60 -9.16 5.15 18.56
C GLY A 60 -10.52 5.27 17.87
N ILE A 61 -10.52 5.24 16.53
CA ILE A 61 -11.76 5.31 15.73
C ILE A 61 -12.68 4.13 16.02
N ALA A 62 -12.14 2.90 15.99
CA ALA A 62 -12.89 1.68 16.28
C ALA A 62 -13.47 1.68 17.70
N SER A 63 -12.70 2.10 18.70
CA SER A 63 -13.16 2.19 20.09
C SER A 63 -14.25 3.24 20.27
N ALA A 64 -14.21 4.35 19.54
CA ALA A 64 -15.21 5.40 19.62
C ALA A 64 -16.50 5.05 18.86
N SER A 65 -16.39 4.34 17.74
CA SER A 65 -17.51 4.02 16.84
C SER A 65 -18.13 2.63 17.06
N GLY A 66 -17.46 1.76 17.84
CA GLY A 66 -17.85 0.37 18.01
C GLY A 66 -17.67 -0.48 16.75
N LYS A 67 -16.88 -0.02 15.78
CA LYS A 67 -16.67 -0.69 14.49
C LYS A 67 -15.45 -1.61 14.54
N PRO A 68 -15.44 -2.73 13.78
CA PRO A 68 -14.30 -3.64 13.73
C PRO A 68 -13.06 -3.01 13.07
N ILE A 69 -11.90 -3.54 13.45
CA ILE A 69 -10.60 -3.26 12.83
C ILE A 69 -10.14 -4.45 12.01
N ILE A 70 -9.56 -4.16 10.84
CA ILE A 70 -8.93 -5.13 9.97
C ILE A 70 -7.46 -4.73 9.78
N GLY A 71 -6.55 -5.59 10.21
CA GLY A 71 -5.13 -5.44 9.90
C GLY A 71 -4.84 -5.93 8.49
N VAL A 72 -4.23 -5.09 7.66
CA VAL A 72 -3.93 -5.38 6.25
C VAL A 72 -2.42 -5.54 6.08
N ASN A 73 -2.00 -6.55 5.31
CA ASN A 73 -0.61 -6.67 4.92
C ASN A 73 -0.31 -5.65 3.79
N HIS A 74 0.73 -4.85 3.96
CA HIS A 74 1.14 -3.80 3.02
C HIS A 74 1.38 -4.35 1.60
N LEU A 75 2.02 -5.51 1.49
CA LEU A 75 2.31 -6.15 0.21
C LEU A 75 1.07 -6.77 -0.43
N GLU A 76 0.13 -7.28 0.37
CA GLU A 76 -1.18 -7.71 -0.13
C GLU A 76 -1.97 -6.52 -0.68
N GLY A 77 -1.90 -5.35 -0.05
CA GLY A 77 -2.45 -4.10 -0.58
C GLY A 77 -1.91 -3.78 -1.97
N HIS A 78 -0.59 -3.86 -2.14
CA HIS A 78 0.05 -3.71 -3.46
C HIS A 78 -0.41 -4.77 -4.47
N ALA A 79 -0.55 -6.04 -4.05
CA ALA A 79 -0.95 -7.11 -4.95
C ALA A 79 -2.40 -6.98 -5.44
N LEU A 80 -3.30 -6.46 -4.61
CA LEU A 80 -4.73 -6.36 -4.90
C LEU A 80 -5.14 -5.05 -5.58
N VAL A 81 -4.32 -4.00 -5.56
CA VAL A 81 -4.65 -2.70 -6.18
C VAL A 81 -4.96 -2.82 -7.67
N VAL A 82 -4.31 -3.77 -8.37
CA VAL A 82 -4.55 -4.00 -9.80
C VAL A 82 -6.00 -4.45 -10.07
N ARG A 83 -6.62 -5.16 -9.12
CA ARG A 83 -8.03 -5.58 -9.17
C ARG A 83 -9.01 -4.46 -8.80
N LEU A 84 -8.52 -3.38 -8.17
CA LEU A 84 -9.32 -2.19 -7.89
C LEU A 84 -9.45 -1.34 -9.16
N THR A 85 -8.36 -1.20 -9.92
CA THR A 85 -8.29 -0.34 -11.11
C THR A 85 -8.64 -1.06 -12.41
N ASN A 86 -8.49 -2.39 -12.45
CA ASN A 86 -8.76 -3.21 -13.62
C ASN A 86 -9.63 -4.41 -13.27
N ASP A 87 -10.37 -4.92 -14.26
CA ASP A 87 -11.13 -6.16 -14.13
C ASP A 87 -10.23 -7.34 -14.47
N ILE A 88 -9.41 -7.75 -13.49
CA ILE A 88 -8.50 -8.90 -13.59
C ILE A 88 -8.98 -9.97 -12.64
N ASP A 89 -9.06 -11.21 -13.14
CA ASP A 89 -9.35 -12.40 -12.35
C ASP A 89 -8.08 -13.10 -11.88
N PHE A 90 -8.20 -13.85 -10.79
CA PHE A 90 -7.14 -14.77 -10.38
C PHE A 90 -7.11 -16.02 -11.30
N PRO A 91 -5.97 -16.69 -11.48
CA PRO A 91 -4.64 -16.26 -11.04
C PRO A 91 -4.02 -15.24 -12.00
N TYR A 92 -3.14 -14.38 -11.49
CA TYR A 92 -2.31 -13.50 -12.32
C TYR A 92 -0.87 -13.42 -11.84
N LEU A 93 0.05 -13.14 -12.77
CA LEU A 93 1.44 -12.87 -12.49
C LEU A 93 1.62 -11.40 -12.11
N LEU A 94 2.30 -11.14 -11.00
CA LEU A 94 2.58 -9.81 -10.48
C LEU A 94 4.10 -9.59 -10.39
N LEU A 95 4.56 -8.50 -11.00
CA LEU A 95 5.87 -7.90 -10.69
C LEU A 95 5.65 -6.74 -9.72
N LEU A 96 6.06 -6.92 -8.47
CA LEU A 96 6.02 -5.88 -7.45
C LEU A 96 7.40 -5.22 -7.40
N ALA A 97 7.49 -4.02 -7.98
CA ALA A 97 8.70 -3.20 -8.00
C ALA A 97 8.43 -1.84 -7.34
N SER A 98 9.01 -1.61 -6.16
CA SER A 98 8.92 -0.37 -5.39
C SER A 98 10.30 0.05 -4.87
N GLY A 99 10.36 1.08 -4.02
CA GLY A 99 11.59 1.50 -3.34
C GLY A 99 12.14 0.44 -2.37
N GLY A 100 11.29 -0.40 -1.77
CA GLY A 100 11.70 -1.39 -0.77
C GLY A 100 11.53 -2.85 -1.20
N HIS A 101 10.86 -3.12 -2.33
CA HIS A 101 10.50 -4.48 -2.71
C HIS A 101 10.69 -4.67 -4.22
N CYS A 102 11.30 -5.78 -4.60
CA CYS A 102 11.43 -6.22 -5.98
C CYS A 102 11.20 -7.73 -6.02
N GLN A 103 9.99 -8.16 -6.35
CA GLN A 103 9.59 -9.56 -6.31
C GLN A 103 8.59 -9.92 -7.40
N THR A 104 8.64 -11.18 -7.84
CA THR A 104 7.70 -11.79 -8.78
C THR A 104 6.83 -12.81 -8.05
N LEU A 105 5.52 -12.64 -8.15
CA LEU A 105 4.51 -13.40 -7.41
C LEU A 105 3.46 -13.97 -8.38
N ILE A 106 2.99 -15.19 -8.15
CA ILE A 106 1.71 -15.68 -8.67
C ILE A 106 0.66 -15.38 -7.62
N VAL A 107 -0.36 -14.62 -7.99
CA VAL A 107 -1.48 -14.28 -7.12
C VAL A 107 -2.64 -15.22 -7.44
N ASN A 108 -2.80 -16.28 -6.65
CA ASN A 108 -3.86 -17.28 -6.83
C ASN A 108 -5.19 -16.85 -6.19
N GLY A 109 -5.12 -16.01 -5.16
CA GLY A 109 -6.27 -15.56 -4.40
C GLY A 109 -5.88 -14.58 -3.30
N VAL A 110 -6.89 -14.00 -2.63
CA VAL A 110 -6.65 -13.27 -1.39
C VAL A 110 -6.10 -14.23 -0.35
N GLY A 111 -4.95 -13.89 0.25
CA GLY A 111 -4.23 -14.77 1.18
C GLY A 111 -3.47 -15.94 0.54
N ASP A 112 -3.48 -16.08 -0.80
CA ASP A 112 -2.80 -17.15 -1.53
C ASP A 112 -1.86 -16.56 -2.60
N TYR A 113 -0.59 -16.40 -2.19
CA TYR A 113 0.48 -15.78 -2.97
C TYR A 113 1.69 -16.71 -3.04
N GLU A 114 2.11 -17.07 -4.24
CA GLU A 114 3.31 -17.86 -4.48
C GLU A 114 4.45 -16.96 -4.96
N LYS A 115 5.52 -16.86 -4.19
CA LYS A 115 6.71 -16.07 -4.57
C LYS A 115 7.62 -16.90 -5.47
N ILE A 116 7.75 -16.48 -6.73
CA ILE A 116 8.63 -17.12 -7.71
C ILE A 116 10.08 -16.67 -7.49
N GLY A 117 10.27 -15.39 -7.12
CA GLY A 117 11.59 -14.83 -6.88
C GLY A 117 11.54 -13.42 -6.32
N GLU A 118 12.63 -13.00 -5.70
CA GLU A 118 12.84 -11.67 -5.16
C GLU A 118 14.31 -11.24 -5.34
N THR A 119 14.57 -9.95 -5.23
CA THR A 119 15.94 -9.46 -5.09
C THR A 119 16.59 -10.05 -3.83
N ILE A 120 17.89 -10.34 -3.91
CA ILE A 120 18.70 -10.79 -2.77
C ILE A 120 19.50 -9.65 -2.13
N ASP A 121 19.47 -8.46 -2.74
CA ASP A 121 20.19 -7.27 -2.32
C ASP A 121 19.30 -6.02 -2.45
N ASP A 122 19.59 -5.14 -3.41
CA ASP A 122 18.89 -3.88 -3.61
C ASP A 122 17.58 -4.11 -4.37
N SER A 123 16.55 -3.37 -4.00
CA SER A 123 15.36 -3.25 -4.84
C SER A 123 15.68 -2.44 -6.11
N ALA A 124 14.80 -2.50 -7.11
CA ALA A 124 14.94 -1.66 -8.29
C ALA A 124 14.93 -0.17 -7.91
N GLY A 125 13.99 0.28 -7.08
CA GLY A 125 13.91 1.67 -6.65
C GLY A 125 15.12 2.12 -5.84
N GLU A 126 15.62 1.28 -4.94
CA GLU A 126 16.82 1.58 -4.15
C GLU A 126 18.07 1.72 -5.02
N ALA A 127 18.21 0.88 -6.06
CA ALA A 127 19.28 1.02 -7.03
C ALA A 127 19.24 2.37 -7.77
N PHE A 128 18.05 2.82 -8.21
CA PHE A 128 17.88 4.15 -8.80
C PHE A 128 18.28 5.27 -7.83
N ASP A 129 17.87 5.18 -6.57
CA ASP A 129 18.18 6.18 -5.55
C ASP A 129 19.68 6.27 -5.25
N LYS A 130 20.36 5.13 -5.12
CA LYS A 130 21.81 5.07 -4.89
C LYS A 130 22.59 5.63 -6.08
N VAL A 131 22.21 5.26 -7.30
CA VAL A 131 22.85 5.79 -8.52
C VAL A 131 22.64 7.30 -8.64
N ALA A 132 21.44 7.80 -8.40
CA ALA A 132 21.16 9.24 -8.43
C ALA A 132 22.01 10.00 -7.40
N LYS A 133 22.20 9.43 -6.21
CA LYS A 133 23.08 9.99 -5.18
C LYS A 133 24.55 10.01 -5.62
N MET A 134 25.04 8.94 -6.25
CA MET A 134 26.40 8.87 -6.79
C MET A 134 26.65 9.89 -7.91
N LEU A 135 25.63 10.15 -8.73
CA LEU A 135 25.67 11.15 -9.80
C LEU A 135 25.43 12.59 -9.30
N GLY A 136 25.05 12.78 -8.04
CA GLY A 136 24.77 14.11 -7.48
C GLY A 136 23.49 14.76 -8.04
N ILE A 137 22.53 13.97 -8.52
CA ILE A 137 21.32 14.47 -9.22
C ILE A 137 20.08 14.53 -8.33
N GLY A 138 20.14 14.10 -7.07
CA GLY A 138 19.09 14.30 -6.07
C GLY A 138 18.40 13.02 -5.58
N TYR A 139 17.27 13.19 -4.89
CA TYR A 139 16.43 12.13 -4.30
C TYR A 139 14.94 12.58 -4.29
N PRO A 140 13.96 11.69 -4.56
CA PRO A 140 14.10 10.31 -4.99
C PRO A 140 14.69 10.23 -6.40
N GLY A 141 15.59 9.25 -6.61
CA GLY A 141 16.44 9.13 -7.78
C GLY A 141 15.73 8.63 -9.03
N GLY A 142 14.77 7.72 -8.87
CA GLY A 142 14.00 7.15 -9.98
C GLY A 142 13.41 8.20 -10.93
N PRO A 143 12.54 9.11 -10.45
CA PRO A 143 11.93 10.16 -11.28
C PRO A 143 12.95 11.11 -11.93
N VAL A 144 14.06 11.40 -11.25
CA VAL A 144 15.10 12.29 -11.79
C VAL A 144 15.84 11.60 -12.94
N ILE A 145 16.25 10.35 -12.76
CA ILE A 145 16.95 9.56 -13.78
C ILE A 145 16.06 9.37 -15.01
N GLU A 146 14.78 9.04 -14.82
CA GLU A 146 13.83 8.90 -15.92
C GLU A 146 13.80 10.17 -16.79
N LYS A 147 13.63 11.33 -16.15
CA LYS A 147 13.57 12.63 -16.85
C LYS A 147 14.85 12.97 -17.62
N LEU A 148 16.01 12.54 -17.14
CA LEU A 148 17.31 12.79 -17.81
C LEU A 148 17.60 11.78 -18.93
N SER A 149 16.89 10.66 -18.97
CA SER A 149 17.07 9.58 -19.95
C SER A 149 16.15 9.68 -21.18
N GLN A 150 15.23 10.65 -21.18
CA GLN A 150 14.33 10.98 -22.30
C GLN A 150 14.94 12.07 -23.18
#